data_AF-A0A820CBN0-F1
#
_entry.id   AF-A0A820CBN0-F1
#
_cell.length_a   1.000
_cell.length_b   1.000
_cell.length_c   1.000
_cell.angle_alpha   90.00
_cell.angle_beta   90.00
_cell.angle_gamma   90.00
#
_symmetry.space_group_name_H-M   'P 1'
#
loop_
_entity.id
_entity.type
_entity.pdbx_description
1 polymer ?
#
loop_
_entity_poly.entity_id
_entity_poly.type
_entity_poly.pdbx_seq_one_letter_code
_entity_poly.pdbx_strand_id
1 'polypeptide(L)'
;MDKEMEENAKEVEHDLRETIDLVQNQLREKERQIEQLHYTIGDHERTILKFRETLKNMQSEKEDIKKQIEKYDAQLKLAGSAQSSDFKTKIVEIKTYGEIIEGEVKKIDVHNLSRHVQYLTLFLPEQFTRRGADHDCVLVYLLIQRLISKSDLLINEIQKKTERIDQLNFDDVIKSHRAEQWSFTCKISQLLAIFRTILRKYIKALEICNPDILRHLATVYHDLLSHEKSLDFLIDLLQKDQLHDSISLNALDKTITFYDHIYKSHLHQEKFSMIYYLRDLIRVVLLSSDALQTDIQRVQLLQKEHGQAGSDQSPFAALVKRLVESNEQMRAQAGKVIKYFGIINPNL
;
A
#
# COMPACT_ATOMS: atom_id res chain seq x y z
N MET A 1 -50.60 83.54 -7.93
CA MET A 1 -49.55 83.94 -6.98
C MET A 1 -49.79 83.37 -5.58
N ASP A 2 -50.63 83.93 -4.72
CA ASP A 2 -50.74 83.41 -3.32
C ASP A 2 -51.22 81.95 -3.23
N LYS A 3 -52.19 81.55 -4.07
CA LYS A 3 -52.66 80.16 -4.16
C LYS A 3 -51.61 79.18 -4.69
N GLU A 4 -50.83 79.60 -5.69
CA GLU A 4 -49.77 78.76 -6.28
C GLU A 4 -48.58 78.59 -5.31
N MET A 5 -48.28 79.62 -4.51
CA MET A 5 -47.26 79.49 -3.47
C MET A 5 -47.72 78.61 -2.31
N GLU A 6 -49.01 78.65 -1.96
CA GLU A 6 -49.58 77.75 -0.94
C GLU A 6 -49.61 76.29 -1.42
N GLU A 7 -49.85 76.05 -2.71
CA GLU A 7 -49.84 74.72 -3.31
C GLU A 7 -48.42 74.14 -3.39
N ASN A 8 -47.43 74.91 -3.83
CA ASN A 8 -46.02 74.52 -3.78
C ASN A 8 -45.53 74.24 -2.36
N ALA A 9 -45.96 75.03 -1.36
CA ALA A 9 -45.59 74.79 0.03
C ALA A 9 -46.17 73.45 0.56
N LYS A 10 -47.39 73.08 0.16
CA LYS A 10 -48.01 71.79 0.49
C LYS A 10 -47.31 70.62 -0.20
N GLU A 11 -46.89 70.80 -1.45
CA GLU A 11 -46.12 69.79 -2.19
C GLU A 11 -44.74 69.54 -1.54
N VAL A 12 -44.01 70.61 -1.19
CA VAL A 12 -42.74 70.50 -0.46
C VAL A 12 -42.92 69.86 0.92
N GLU A 13 -43.99 70.18 1.65
CA GLU A 13 -44.30 69.54 2.92
C GLU A 13 -44.57 68.03 2.75
N HIS A 14 -45.26 67.66 1.68
CA HIS A 14 -45.53 66.26 1.34
C HIS A 14 -44.23 65.50 1.03
N ASP A 15 -43.38 66.04 0.17
CA ASP A 15 -42.07 65.46 -0.19
C ASP A 15 -41.16 65.28 1.04
N LEU A 16 -41.17 66.25 1.96
CA LEU A 16 -40.42 66.17 3.21
C LEU A 16 -40.97 65.06 4.12
N ARG A 17 -42.30 64.88 4.18
CA ARG A 17 -42.91 63.77 4.94
C ARG A 17 -42.56 62.41 4.34
N GLU A 18 -42.61 62.27 3.02
CA GLU A 18 -42.19 61.04 2.35
C GLU A 18 -40.70 60.73 2.59
N THR A 19 -39.85 61.75 2.56
CA THR A 19 -38.42 61.60 2.86
C THR A 19 -38.20 61.18 4.32
N ILE A 20 -38.95 61.75 5.27
CA ILE A 20 -38.90 61.35 6.68
C ILE A 20 -39.31 59.88 6.83
N ASP A 21 -40.41 59.45 6.20
CA ASP A 21 -40.88 58.07 6.25
C ASP A 21 -39.88 57.09 5.64
N LEU A 22 -39.22 57.47 4.53
CA LEU A 22 -38.15 56.70 3.92
C LEU A 22 -36.95 56.54 4.86
N VAL A 23 -36.49 57.63 5.47
CA VAL A 23 -35.36 57.61 6.41
C VAL A 23 -35.71 56.83 7.68
N GLN A 24 -36.94 56.93 8.19
CA GLN A 24 -37.39 56.14 9.33
C GLN A 24 -37.44 54.64 9.00
N ASN A 25 -37.86 54.27 7.79
CA ASN A 25 -37.82 52.88 7.33
C ASN A 25 -36.37 52.38 7.22
N GLN A 26 -35.47 53.18 6.67
CA GLN A 26 -34.05 52.84 6.59
C GLN A 26 -33.43 52.71 7.99
N LEU A 27 -33.80 53.57 8.93
CA LEU A 27 -33.33 53.49 10.32
C LEU A 27 -33.76 52.18 10.97
N ARG A 28 -35.05 51.82 10.86
CA ARG A 28 -35.57 50.53 11.38
C ARG A 28 -34.84 49.32 10.78
N GLU A 29 -34.56 49.35 9.48
CA GLU A 29 -33.82 48.27 8.82
C GLU A 29 -32.37 48.20 9.30
N LYS A 30 -31.72 49.34 9.57
CA LYS A 30 -30.37 49.38 10.15
C LYS A 30 -30.34 48.91 11.59
N GLU A 31 -31.33 49.26 12.40
CA GLU A 31 -31.47 48.73 13.76
C GLU A 31 -31.60 47.21 13.76
N ARG A 32 -32.43 46.66 12.86
CA ARG A 32 -32.56 45.21 12.68
C ARG A 32 -31.25 44.55 12.24
N GLN A 33 -30.49 45.18 11.34
CA GLN A 33 -29.17 44.68 10.93
C GLN A 33 -28.18 44.67 12.11
N ILE A 34 -28.22 45.69 12.97
CA ILE A 34 -27.38 45.77 14.17
C ILE A 34 -27.73 44.64 15.16
N GLU A 35 -29.01 44.37 15.39
CA GLU A 35 -29.44 43.25 16.25
C GLU A 35 -28.96 41.89 15.73
N GLN A 36 -29.02 41.67 14.42
CA GLN A 36 -28.50 40.45 13.78
C GLN A 36 -26.99 40.31 13.94
N LEU A 37 -26.24 41.42 13.81
CA LEU A 37 -24.80 41.43 14.04
C LEU A 37 -24.45 41.15 15.51
N HIS A 38 -25.20 41.70 16.47
CA HIS A 38 -25.01 41.40 17.88
C HIS A 38 -25.26 39.92 18.21
N TYR A 39 -26.30 39.32 17.62
CA TYR A 39 -26.54 37.88 17.75
C TYR A 39 -25.36 37.05 17.20
N THR A 40 -24.86 37.42 16.02
CA THR A 40 -23.72 36.75 15.36
C THR A 40 -22.43 36.87 16.19
N ILE A 41 -22.17 38.05 16.76
CA ILE A 41 -21.04 38.28 17.66
C ILE A 41 -21.15 37.37 18.90
N GLY A 42 -22.34 37.27 19.51
CA GLY A 42 -22.55 36.39 20.67
C GLY A 42 -22.27 34.92 20.38
N ASP A 43 -22.65 34.43 19.20
CA ASP A 43 -22.34 33.04 18.79
C ASP A 43 -20.85 32.84 18.51
N HIS A 44 -20.17 33.83 17.94
CA HIS A 44 -18.71 33.80 17.79
C HIS A 44 -17.98 33.82 19.15
N GLU A 45 -18.42 34.62 20.11
CA GLU A 45 -17.86 34.64 21.47
C GLU A 45 -18.02 33.29 22.17
N ARG A 46 -19.20 32.66 22.08
CA ARG A 46 -19.43 31.29 22.60
C ARG A 46 -18.49 30.28 21.95
N THR A 47 -18.25 30.42 20.65
CA THR A 47 -17.35 29.55 19.89
C THR A 47 -15.89 29.73 20.34
N ILE A 48 -15.45 30.97 20.56
CA ILE A 48 -14.11 31.27 21.08
C ILE A 48 -13.92 30.67 22.47
N LEU A 49 -14.93 30.71 23.34
CA LEU A 49 -14.87 30.10 24.66
C LEU A 49 -14.68 28.57 24.58
N LYS A 50 -15.42 27.89 23.71
CA LYS A 50 -15.24 26.45 23.47
C LYS A 50 -13.83 26.13 22.96
N PHE A 51 -13.30 26.93 22.04
CA PHE A 51 -11.92 26.74 21.56
C PHE A 51 -10.89 26.92 22.67
N ARG A 52 -11.07 27.90 23.57
CA ARG A 52 -10.18 28.12 24.71
C ARG A 52 -10.20 26.95 25.70
N GLU A 53 -11.38 26.38 25.97
CA GLU A 53 -11.52 25.20 26.82
C GLU A 53 -10.82 23.98 26.22
N THR A 54 -11.05 23.71 24.92
CA THR A 54 -10.36 22.62 24.23
C THR A 54 -8.85 22.78 24.21
N LEU A 55 -8.34 23.99 23.97
CA LEU A 55 -6.90 24.28 24.03
C LEU A 55 -6.33 24.02 25.42
N LYS A 56 -7.07 24.38 26.48
CA LYS A 56 -6.66 24.09 27.86
C LYS A 56 -6.62 22.58 28.13
N ASN A 57 -7.61 21.83 27.66
CA ASN A 57 -7.64 20.37 27.79
C ASN A 57 -6.44 19.72 27.08
N MET A 58 -6.16 20.11 25.84
CA MET A 58 -5.00 19.62 25.08
C MET A 58 -3.67 19.98 25.75
N GLN A 59 -3.56 21.18 26.34
CA GLN A 59 -2.36 21.56 27.09
C GLN A 59 -2.17 20.69 28.34
N SER A 60 -3.25 20.38 29.07
CA SER A 60 -3.21 19.47 30.21
C SER A 60 -2.77 18.06 29.81
N GLU A 61 -3.35 17.51 28.74
CA GLU A 61 -2.98 16.19 28.21
C GLU A 61 -1.49 16.14 27.80
N LYS A 62 -1.01 17.20 27.14
CA LYS A 62 0.40 17.33 26.77
C LYS A 62 1.32 17.32 27.99
N GLU A 63 0.95 18.03 29.05
CA GLU A 63 1.73 18.04 30.30
C GLU A 63 1.74 16.67 30.98
N ASP A 64 0.61 15.96 30.97
CA ASP A 64 0.53 14.63 31.57
C ASP A 64 1.34 13.59 30.80
N ILE A 65 1.31 13.63 29.46
CA ILE A 65 2.16 12.79 28.60
C ILE A 65 3.64 13.11 28.86
N LYS A 66 4.01 14.40 28.98
CA LYS A 66 5.39 14.79 29.27
C LYS A 66 5.85 14.24 30.64
N LYS A 67 5.01 14.32 31.66
CA LYS A 67 5.28 13.72 32.99
C LYS A 67 5.41 12.19 32.90
N GLN A 68 4.60 11.52 32.08
CA GLN A 68 4.74 10.08 31.87
C GLN A 68 6.08 9.74 31.21
N ILE A 69 6.48 10.47 30.18
CA ILE A 69 7.79 10.30 29.52
C ILE A 69 8.94 10.51 30.51
N GLU A 70 8.90 11.58 31.32
CA GLU A 70 9.93 11.84 32.34
C GLU A 70 10.00 10.72 33.39
N LYS A 71 8.87 10.14 33.79
CA LYS A 71 8.83 8.95 34.66
C LYS A 71 9.45 7.73 33.99
N TYR A 72 9.15 7.48 32.71
CA TYR A 72 9.75 6.39 31.94
C TYR A 72 11.26 6.57 31.77
N ASP A 73 11.73 7.79 31.48
CA ASP A 73 13.16 8.11 31.34
C ASP A 73 13.91 7.99 32.67
N ALA A 74 13.30 8.39 33.79
CA ALA A 74 13.87 8.19 35.12
C ALA A 74 13.96 6.69 35.48
N GLN A 75 12.94 5.90 35.14
CA GLN A 75 12.96 4.44 35.29
C GLN A 75 14.03 3.78 34.41
N LEU A 76 14.22 4.26 33.17
CA LEU A 76 15.28 3.82 32.25
C LEU A 76 16.68 4.10 32.82
N LYS A 77 16.90 5.27 33.43
CA LYS A 77 18.19 5.63 34.04
C LYS A 77 18.51 4.81 35.29
N LEU A 78 17.51 4.49 36.11
CA LEU A 78 17.66 3.61 37.29
C LEU A 78 17.91 2.14 36.89
N ALA A 79 17.32 1.68 35.79
CA ALA A 79 17.48 0.31 35.28
C ALA A 79 18.85 0.03 34.60
N GLY A 80 19.62 1.07 34.28
CA GLY A 80 20.90 0.97 33.58
C GLY A 80 22.04 0.27 34.34
N SER A 81 21.86 -0.08 35.62
CA SER A 81 22.94 -0.65 36.45
C SER A 81 22.84 -2.16 36.79
N ALA A 82 21.72 -2.87 36.52
CA ALA A 82 21.63 -4.29 36.93
C ALA A 82 20.67 -5.25 36.18
N GLN A 83 19.92 -4.85 35.13
CA GLN A 83 18.82 -5.69 34.59
C GLN A 83 18.59 -5.56 33.05
N SER A 84 19.65 -5.53 32.23
CA SER A 84 19.51 -5.21 30.79
C SER A 84 18.95 -6.32 29.89
N SER A 85 19.06 -7.61 30.28
CA SER A 85 18.49 -8.74 29.52
C SER A 85 17.00 -8.94 29.82
N ASP A 86 16.64 -8.95 31.10
CA ASP A 86 15.29 -9.28 31.57
C ASP A 86 14.27 -8.22 31.13
N PHE A 87 14.69 -6.96 31.02
CA PHE A 87 13.86 -5.90 30.47
C PHE A 87 13.64 -6.04 28.96
N LYS A 88 14.65 -6.45 28.18
CA LYS A 88 14.48 -6.73 26.75
C LYS A 88 13.55 -7.92 26.53
N THR A 89 13.69 -8.97 27.34
CA THR A 89 12.79 -10.14 27.31
C THR A 89 11.35 -9.72 27.62
N LYS A 90 11.13 -8.95 28.70
CA LYS A 90 9.79 -8.44 29.04
C LYS A 90 9.19 -7.54 27.96
N ILE A 91 9.99 -6.71 27.28
CA ILE A 91 9.50 -5.89 26.15
C ILE A 91 9.07 -6.79 24.99
N VAL A 92 9.89 -7.79 24.62
CA VAL A 92 9.55 -8.72 23.56
C VAL A 92 8.30 -9.50 23.93
N GLU A 93 8.19 -9.98 25.17
CA GLU A 93 7.00 -10.65 25.69
C GLU A 93 5.76 -9.74 25.58
N ILE A 94 5.79 -8.52 26.13
CA ILE A 94 4.67 -7.57 26.05
C ILE A 94 4.27 -7.31 24.59
N LYS A 95 5.24 -7.12 23.69
CA LYS A 95 4.96 -6.94 22.26
C LYS A 95 4.29 -8.17 21.66
N THR A 96 4.82 -9.36 21.91
CA THR A 96 4.23 -10.62 21.40
C THR A 96 2.83 -10.87 21.96
N TYR A 97 2.59 -10.61 23.24
CA TYR A 97 1.26 -10.69 23.84
C TYR A 97 0.31 -9.67 23.21
N GLY A 98 0.77 -8.45 22.96
CA GLY A 98 0.02 -7.43 22.21
C GLY A 98 -0.38 -7.92 20.81
N GLU A 99 0.56 -8.47 20.05
CA GLU A 99 0.32 -9.03 18.71
C GLU A 99 -0.64 -10.23 18.73
N ILE A 100 -0.56 -11.08 19.76
CA ILE A 100 -1.50 -12.20 19.95
C ILE A 100 -2.91 -11.67 20.19
N ILE A 101 -3.08 -10.71 21.12
CA ILE A 101 -4.38 -10.12 21.42
C ILE A 101 -4.95 -9.40 20.18
N GLU A 102 -4.13 -8.61 19.48
CA GLU A 102 -4.54 -7.97 18.23
C GLU A 102 -4.94 -8.99 17.16
N GLY A 103 -4.21 -10.12 17.08
CA GLY A 103 -4.55 -11.24 16.23
C GLY A 103 -5.90 -11.87 16.57
N GLU A 104 -6.19 -12.08 17.85
CA GLU A 104 -7.50 -12.61 18.31
C GLU A 104 -8.64 -11.62 18.03
N VAL A 105 -8.44 -10.32 18.24
CA VAL A 105 -9.43 -9.29 17.88
C VAL A 105 -9.71 -9.32 16.38
N LYS A 106 -8.66 -9.35 15.54
CA LYS A 106 -8.80 -9.47 14.09
C LYS A 106 -9.53 -10.75 13.68
N LYS A 107 -9.29 -11.89 14.35
CA LYS A 107 -10.04 -13.14 14.11
C LYS A 107 -11.53 -12.98 14.42
N ILE A 108 -11.88 -12.32 15.53
CA ILE A 108 -13.26 -12.03 15.90
C ILE A 108 -13.93 -11.13 14.84
N ASP A 109 -13.24 -10.08 14.39
CA ASP A 109 -13.75 -9.17 13.36
C ASP A 109 -13.96 -9.88 12.02
N VAL A 110 -12.99 -10.69 11.58
CA VAL A 110 -13.11 -11.50 10.36
C VAL A 110 -14.29 -12.47 10.45
N HIS A 111 -14.49 -13.11 11.62
CA HIS A 111 -15.62 -14.01 11.85
C HIS A 111 -16.96 -13.28 11.81
N ASN A 112 -17.05 -12.08 12.42
CA ASN A 112 -18.25 -11.25 12.38
C ASN A 112 -18.57 -10.76 10.97
N LEU A 113 -17.56 -10.29 10.21
CA LEU A 113 -17.73 -9.90 8.81
C LEU A 113 -18.14 -11.09 7.94
N SER A 114 -17.58 -12.28 8.17
CA SER A 114 -17.96 -13.51 7.46
C SER A 114 -19.42 -13.85 7.72
N ARG A 115 -19.89 -13.80 8.97
CA ARG A 115 -21.30 -14.00 9.31
C ARG A 115 -22.20 -12.94 8.70
N HIS A 116 -21.78 -11.67 8.71
CA HIS A 116 -22.55 -10.60 8.09
C HIS A 116 -22.76 -10.86 6.59
N VAL A 117 -21.71 -11.25 5.86
CA VAL A 117 -21.82 -11.64 4.43
C VAL A 117 -22.73 -12.86 4.24
N GLN A 118 -22.63 -13.87 5.11
CA GLN A 118 -23.52 -15.04 5.07
C GLN A 118 -24.98 -14.63 5.24
N TYR A 119 -25.29 -13.77 6.23
CA TYR A 119 -26.65 -13.27 6.42
C TYR A 119 -27.15 -12.44 5.25
N LEU A 120 -26.33 -11.57 4.66
CA LEU A 120 -26.70 -10.83 3.46
C LEU A 120 -26.98 -11.76 2.27
N THR A 121 -26.21 -12.84 2.15
CA THR A 121 -26.38 -13.82 1.07
C THR A 121 -27.71 -14.58 1.17
N LEU A 122 -28.27 -14.74 2.37
CA LEU A 122 -29.61 -15.33 2.56
C LEU A 122 -30.75 -14.49 1.95
N PHE A 123 -30.54 -13.19 1.73
CA PHE A 123 -31.51 -12.32 1.06
C PHE A 123 -31.38 -12.33 -0.47
N LEU A 124 -30.36 -13.01 -1.02
CA LEU A 124 -30.14 -13.10 -2.46
C LEU A 124 -30.88 -14.31 -3.05
N PRO A 125 -31.33 -14.24 -4.31
CA PRO A 125 -32.00 -15.36 -4.97
C PRO A 125 -31.09 -16.58 -5.11
N GLU A 126 -31.65 -17.79 -5.07
CA GLU A 126 -30.88 -19.05 -5.23
C GLU A 126 -30.09 -19.12 -6.55
N GLN A 127 -30.50 -18.39 -7.58
CA GLN A 127 -29.77 -18.33 -8.85
C GLN A 127 -28.39 -17.65 -8.68
N PHE A 128 -28.23 -16.76 -7.70
CA PHE A 128 -26.98 -16.07 -7.41
C PHE A 128 -25.88 -17.04 -6.96
N THR A 129 -26.23 -18.03 -6.13
CA THR A 129 -25.30 -18.96 -5.47
C THR A 129 -24.98 -20.22 -6.28
N ARG A 130 -25.56 -20.39 -7.47
CA ARG A 130 -25.24 -21.55 -8.33
C ARG A 130 -23.78 -21.49 -8.78
N ARG A 131 -23.18 -22.65 -9.01
CA ARG A 131 -21.81 -22.75 -9.53
C ARG A 131 -21.71 -22.04 -10.89
N GLY A 132 -20.71 -21.18 -11.03
CA GLY A 132 -20.49 -20.33 -12.21
C GLY A 132 -21.48 -19.17 -12.35
N ALA A 133 -22.30 -18.89 -11.33
CA ALA A 133 -23.20 -17.74 -11.31
C ALA A 133 -22.52 -16.50 -10.68
N ASP A 134 -23.32 -15.47 -10.43
CA ASP A 134 -22.83 -14.14 -10.03
C ASP A 134 -22.07 -14.15 -8.70
N HIS A 135 -22.35 -15.10 -7.79
CA HIS A 135 -21.55 -15.29 -6.58
C HIS A 135 -20.09 -15.62 -6.91
N ASP A 136 -19.86 -16.54 -7.86
CA ASP A 136 -18.50 -16.94 -8.25
C ASP A 136 -17.77 -15.81 -8.99
N CYS A 137 -18.49 -14.93 -9.70
CA CYS A 137 -17.92 -13.70 -10.26
C CYS A 137 -17.29 -12.81 -9.17
N VAL A 138 -18.00 -12.62 -8.05
CA VAL A 138 -17.49 -11.87 -6.90
C VAL A 138 -16.27 -12.57 -6.30
N LEU A 139 -16.33 -13.89 -6.15
CA LEU A 139 -15.22 -14.66 -5.60
C LEU A 139 -13.96 -14.60 -6.48
N VAL A 140 -14.11 -14.61 -7.81
CA VAL A 140 -12.97 -14.45 -8.73
C VAL A 140 -12.25 -13.13 -8.48
N TYR A 141 -12.98 -12.02 -8.39
CA TYR A 141 -12.38 -10.71 -8.12
C TYR A 141 -11.63 -10.69 -6.77
N LEU A 142 -12.25 -11.25 -5.72
CA LEU A 142 -11.64 -11.36 -4.39
C LEU A 142 -10.40 -12.26 -4.39
N LEU A 143 -10.43 -13.36 -5.15
CA LEU A 143 -9.30 -14.28 -5.28
C LEU A 143 -8.10 -13.57 -5.92
N ILE A 144 -8.29 -12.81 -7.00
CA ILE A 144 -7.19 -12.07 -7.64
C ILE A 144 -6.55 -11.07 -6.68
N GLN A 145 -7.36 -10.29 -5.94
CA GLN A 145 -6.87 -9.35 -4.93
C GLN A 145 -6.07 -10.05 -3.82
N ARG A 146 -6.58 -11.20 -3.36
CA ARG A 146 -5.94 -12.02 -2.34
C ARG A 146 -4.59 -12.56 -2.80
N LEU A 147 -4.49 -13.07 -4.02
CA LEU A 147 -3.25 -13.60 -4.59
C LEU A 147 -2.19 -12.52 -4.78
N ILE A 148 -2.58 -11.30 -5.16
CA ILE A 148 -1.69 -10.14 -5.20
C ILE A 148 -1.14 -9.84 -3.82
N SER A 149 -2.03 -9.78 -2.82
CA SER A 149 -1.65 -9.49 -1.43
C SER A 149 -0.69 -10.54 -0.87
N LYS A 150 -0.95 -11.84 -1.13
CA LYS A 150 -0.04 -12.94 -0.77
C LYS A 150 1.32 -12.84 -1.47
N SER A 151 1.32 -12.48 -2.76
CA SER A 151 2.56 -12.31 -3.52
C SER A 151 3.39 -11.13 -2.99
N ASP A 152 2.75 -10.00 -2.70
CA ASP A 152 3.43 -8.84 -2.10
C ASP A 152 3.97 -9.15 -0.70
N LEU A 153 3.21 -9.87 0.14
CA LEU A 153 3.66 -10.31 1.46
C LEU A 153 4.90 -11.22 1.35
N LEU A 154 4.84 -12.24 0.49
CA LEU A 154 5.98 -13.15 0.29
C LEU A 154 7.22 -12.39 -0.19
N ILE A 155 7.10 -11.53 -1.21
CA ILE A 155 8.24 -10.74 -1.71
C ILE A 155 8.83 -9.90 -0.58
N ASN A 156 8.00 -9.16 0.16
CA ASN A 156 8.48 -8.25 1.19
C ASN A 156 9.17 -9.00 2.35
N GLU A 157 8.60 -10.10 2.82
CA GLU A 157 9.16 -10.85 3.95
C GLU A 157 10.41 -11.65 3.56
N ILE A 158 10.44 -12.23 2.35
CA ILE A 158 11.64 -12.89 1.81
C ILE A 158 12.79 -11.88 1.68
N GLN A 159 12.51 -10.68 1.16
CA GLN A 159 13.53 -9.64 0.99
C GLN A 159 14.03 -9.03 2.31
N LYS A 160 13.18 -8.95 3.34
CA LYS A 160 13.60 -8.50 4.68
C LYS A 160 14.47 -9.53 5.37
N LYS A 161 14.15 -10.80 5.21
CA LYS A 161 14.82 -11.91 5.90
C LYS A 161 16.21 -12.18 5.35
N THR A 162 16.37 -12.09 4.03
CA THR A 162 17.65 -12.33 3.39
C THR A 162 18.42 -11.02 3.29
N GLU A 163 19.53 -10.89 4.02
CA GLU A 163 20.42 -9.74 3.91
C GLU A 163 20.99 -9.66 2.49
N ARG A 164 20.92 -8.46 1.90
CA ARG A 164 21.55 -8.20 0.61
C ARG A 164 23.07 -8.36 0.73
N ILE A 165 23.64 -9.18 -0.13
CA ILE A 165 25.08 -9.37 -0.18
C ILE A 165 25.69 -8.29 -1.09
N ASP A 166 26.24 -7.22 -0.50
CA ASP A 166 26.88 -6.13 -1.25
C ASP A 166 28.26 -6.56 -1.81
N GLN A 167 29.00 -7.39 -1.06
CA GLN A 167 30.28 -7.95 -1.46
C GLN A 167 30.33 -9.44 -1.08
N LEU A 168 30.41 -10.31 -2.08
CA LEU A 168 30.65 -11.74 -1.88
C LEU A 168 32.13 -12.00 -1.62
N ASN A 169 32.45 -12.80 -0.61
CA ASN A 169 33.78 -13.39 -0.45
C ASN A 169 33.82 -14.80 -1.06
N PHE A 170 35.03 -15.31 -1.29
CA PHE A 170 35.20 -16.65 -1.86
C PHE A 170 34.62 -17.76 -0.95
N ASP A 171 34.79 -17.62 0.37
CA ASP A 171 34.18 -18.53 1.35
C ASP A 171 32.64 -18.50 1.27
N ASP A 172 32.04 -17.37 0.89
CA ASP A 172 30.59 -17.26 0.74
C ASP A 172 30.06 -18.06 -0.45
N VAL A 173 30.89 -18.24 -1.48
CA VAL A 173 30.57 -18.94 -2.73
C VAL A 173 30.82 -20.45 -2.63
N ILE A 174 31.92 -20.87 -1.99
CA ILE A 174 32.31 -22.29 -1.96
C ILE A 174 31.91 -23.00 -0.66
N LYS A 175 31.92 -22.32 0.49
CA LYS A 175 31.75 -22.97 1.80
C LYS A 175 30.41 -22.69 2.47
N SER A 176 29.83 -21.49 2.28
CA SER A 176 28.70 -21.05 3.12
C SER A 176 27.30 -21.20 2.50
N HIS A 177 27.17 -21.60 1.23
CA HIS A 177 25.92 -21.60 0.44
C HIS A 177 25.14 -20.26 0.41
N ARG A 178 25.65 -19.16 1.03
CA ARG A 178 24.96 -17.87 1.08
C ARG A 178 24.69 -17.28 -0.29
N ALA A 179 25.61 -17.45 -1.23
CA ALA A 179 25.44 -17.02 -2.61
C ALA A 179 24.28 -17.76 -3.31
N GLU A 180 24.09 -19.04 -3.01
CA GLU A 180 23.02 -19.88 -3.57
C GLU A 180 21.66 -19.54 -2.95
N GLN A 181 21.62 -19.32 -1.63
CA GLN A 181 20.44 -18.85 -0.91
C GLN A 181 19.96 -17.48 -1.38
N TRP A 182 20.89 -16.55 -1.63
CA TRP A 182 20.56 -15.24 -2.19
C TRP A 182 20.06 -15.34 -3.64
N SER A 183 20.73 -16.12 -4.50
CA SER A 183 20.28 -16.37 -5.87
C SER A 183 18.87 -16.99 -5.90
N PHE A 184 18.60 -17.97 -5.02
CA PHE A 184 17.27 -18.55 -4.83
C PHE A 184 16.23 -17.51 -4.39
N THR A 185 16.58 -16.66 -3.41
CA THR A 185 15.73 -15.56 -2.92
C THR A 185 15.37 -14.59 -4.05
N CYS A 186 16.34 -14.20 -4.88
CA CYS A 186 16.07 -13.33 -6.03
C CYS A 186 15.17 -14.03 -7.05
N LYS A 187 15.40 -15.31 -7.34
CA LYS A 187 14.58 -16.10 -8.28
C LYS A 187 13.13 -16.21 -7.82
N ILE A 188 12.87 -16.59 -6.57
CA ILE A 188 11.49 -16.70 -6.06
C ILE A 188 10.80 -15.33 -6.05
N SER A 189 11.51 -14.27 -5.66
CA SER A 189 10.99 -12.89 -5.66
C SER A 189 10.64 -12.44 -7.09
N GLN A 190 11.47 -12.78 -8.07
CA GLN A 190 11.22 -12.49 -9.47
C GLN A 190 9.98 -13.21 -9.98
N LEU A 191 9.84 -14.52 -9.71
CA LEU A 191 8.67 -15.30 -10.12
C LEU A 191 7.38 -14.74 -9.49
N LEU A 192 7.40 -14.41 -8.21
CA LEU A 192 6.27 -13.77 -7.52
C LEU A 192 5.94 -12.39 -8.11
N ALA A 193 6.96 -11.61 -8.49
CA ALA A 193 6.74 -10.31 -9.13
C ALA A 193 6.14 -10.44 -10.54
N ILE A 194 6.54 -11.46 -11.31
CA ILE A 194 5.92 -11.79 -12.59
C ILE A 194 4.46 -12.21 -12.37
N PHE A 195 4.21 -13.09 -11.40
CA PHE A 195 2.85 -13.53 -11.08
C PHE A 195 1.96 -12.35 -10.70
N ARG A 196 2.45 -11.50 -9.80
CA ARG A 196 1.78 -10.27 -9.38
C ARG A 196 1.48 -9.35 -10.56
N THR A 197 2.40 -9.22 -11.52
CA THR A 197 2.19 -8.42 -12.74
C THR A 197 1.04 -8.97 -13.58
N ILE A 198 0.95 -10.29 -13.75
CA ILE A 198 -0.16 -10.94 -14.44
C ILE A 198 -1.47 -10.67 -13.69
N LEU A 199 -1.50 -10.88 -12.38
CA LEU A 199 -2.71 -10.65 -11.56
C LEU A 199 -3.17 -9.19 -11.56
N ARG A 200 -2.26 -8.21 -11.60
CA ARG A 200 -2.66 -6.79 -11.71
C ARG A 200 -3.31 -6.48 -13.05
N LYS A 201 -2.97 -7.19 -14.13
CA LYS A 201 -3.71 -7.10 -15.40
C LYS A 201 -5.13 -7.62 -15.26
N TYR A 202 -5.34 -8.70 -14.48
CA TYR A 202 -6.69 -9.19 -14.19
C TYR A 202 -7.55 -8.11 -13.52
N ILE A 203 -7.07 -7.40 -12.49
CA ILE A 203 -7.88 -6.36 -11.83
C ILE A 203 -8.41 -5.35 -12.85
N LYS A 204 -7.54 -4.85 -13.73
CA LYS A 204 -7.94 -3.85 -14.73
C LYS A 204 -8.83 -4.41 -15.82
N ALA A 205 -8.62 -5.65 -16.24
CA ALA A 205 -9.52 -6.32 -17.16
C ALA A 205 -10.90 -6.53 -16.51
N LEU A 206 -10.97 -6.94 -15.24
CA LEU A 206 -12.22 -7.18 -14.52
C LEU A 206 -13.01 -5.90 -14.21
N GLU A 207 -12.33 -4.75 -14.11
CA GLU A 207 -12.99 -3.44 -13.96
C GLU A 207 -13.73 -2.98 -15.23
N ILE A 208 -13.32 -3.46 -16.42
CA ILE A 208 -13.79 -2.96 -17.73
C ILE A 208 -14.56 -4.03 -18.52
N CYS A 209 -14.35 -5.31 -18.22
CA CYS A 209 -14.87 -6.42 -19.02
C CYS A 209 -16.40 -6.46 -19.10
N ASN A 210 -16.89 -7.02 -20.21
CA ASN A 210 -18.30 -7.36 -20.37
C ASN A 210 -18.72 -8.43 -19.31
N PRO A 211 -19.90 -8.29 -18.68
CA PRO A 211 -20.50 -9.31 -17.81
C PRO A 211 -20.43 -10.76 -18.31
N ASP A 212 -20.53 -10.99 -19.63
CA ASP A 212 -20.46 -12.35 -20.19
C ASP A 212 -19.08 -12.99 -20.03
N ILE A 213 -18.00 -12.20 -20.16
CA ILE A 213 -16.62 -12.65 -19.95
C ILE A 213 -16.40 -12.98 -18.47
N LEU A 214 -16.92 -12.14 -17.59
CA LEU A 214 -16.84 -12.35 -16.14
C LEU A 214 -17.56 -13.64 -15.73
N ARG A 215 -18.74 -13.91 -16.30
CA ARG A 215 -19.50 -15.15 -16.06
C ARG A 215 -18.77 -16.37 -16.59
N HIS A 216 -18.09 -16.26 -17.74
CA HIS A 216 -17.24 -17.35 -18.23
C HIS A 216 -16.09 -17.63 -17.25
N LEU A 217 -15.42 -16.60 -16.74
CA LEU A 217 -14.34 -16.74 -15.76
C LEU A 217 -14.83 -17.34 -14.44
N ALA A 218 -16.06 -17.04 -14.03
CA ALA A 218 -16.71 -17.64 -12.87
C ALA A 218 -16.86 -19.16 -12.99
N THR A 219 -17.05 -19.70 -14.21
CA THR A 219 -17.10 -21.17 -14.40
C THR A 219 -15.78 -21.86 -14.07
N VAL A 220 -14.66 -21.16 -14.25
CA VAL A 220 -13.28 -21.62 -14.00
C VAL A 220 -12.80 -21.24 -12.59
N TYR A 221 -13.66 -20.62 -11.76
CA TYR A 221 -13.29 -20.13 -10.43
C TYR A 221 -12.62 -21.20 -9.55
N HIS A 222 -13.18 -22.40 -9.48
CA HIS A 222 -12.63 -23.46 -8.63
C HIS A 222 -11.26 -23.96 -9.11
N ASP A 223 -11.00 -23.90 -10.42
CA ASP A 223 -9.69 -24.25 -10.97
C ASP A 223 -8.67 -23.16 -10.61
N LEU A 224 -9.03 -21.88 -10.74
CA LEU A 224 -8.22 -20.74 -10.30
C LEU A 224 -7.90 -20.84 -8.79
N LEU A 225 -8.90 -21.16 -7.97
CA LEU A 225 -8.78 -21.30 -6.52
C LEU A 225 -7.81 -22.43 -6.15
N SER A 226 -7.79 -23.54 -6.90
CA SER A 226 -6.92 -24.67 -6.60
C SER A 226 -5.42 -24.32 -6.63
N HIS A 227 -5.05 -23.34 -7.45
CA HIS A 227 -3.69 -22.85 -7.61
C HIS A 227 -3.22 -21.92 -6.48
N GLU A 228 -4.14 -21.39 -5.64
CA GLU A 228 -3.79 -20.60 -4.45
C GLU A 228 -2.89 -21.38 -3.48
N LYS A 229 -3.08 -22.71 -3.41
CA LYS A 229 -2.29 -23.62 -2.57
C LYS A 229 -0.79 -23.53 -2.82
N SER A 230 -0.37 -23.16 -4.04
CA SER A 230 1.05 -22.97 -4.35
C SER A 230 1.67 -21.82 -3.54
N LEU A 231 0.92 -20.72 -3.34
CA LEU A 231 1.35 -19.62 -2.50
C LEU A 231 1.22 -19.95 -1.01
N ASP A 232 0.16 -20.66 -0.62
CA ASP A 232 -0.02 -21.10 0.78
C ASP A 232 1.13 -21.97 1.25
N PHE A 233 1.60 -22.88 0.38
CA PHE A 233 2.79 -23.69 0.65
C PHE A 233 4.04 -22.84 0.89
N LEU A 234 4.27 -21.80 0.08
CA LEU A 234 5.40 -20.89 0.27
C LEU A 234 5.28 -20.07 1.57
N ILE A 235 4.06 -19.65 1.92
CA ILE A 235 3.79 -18.93 3.17
C ILE A 235 4.07 -19.83 4.37
N ASP A 236 3.62 -21.09 4.34
CA ASP A 236 3.86 -22.06 5.42
C ASP A 236 5.37 -22.33 5.61
N LEU A 237 6.11 -22.52 4.52
CA LEU A 237 7.56 -22.67 4.57
C LEU A 237 8.27 -21.43 5.13
N LEU A 238 7.83 -20.24 4.74
CA LEU A 238 8.39 -18.98 5.26
C LEU A 238 8.13 -18.82 6.76
N GLN A 239 6.92 -19.16 7.23
CA GLN A 239 6.55 -19.12 8.64
C GLN A 239 7.39 -20.09 9.48
N LYS A 240 7.70 -21.28 8.94
CA LYS A 240 8.50 -22.32 9.62
C LYS A 240 10.01 -22.12 9.51
N ASP A 241 10.46 -21.06 8.84
CA ASP A 241 11.87 -20.84 8.49
C ASP A 241 12.50 -22.00 7.70
N GLN A 242 11.72 -22.60 6.80
CA GLN A 242 12.12 -23.74 5.96
C GLN A 242 12.26 -23.36 4.49
N LEU A 243 12.17 -22.07 4.16
CA LEU A 243 12.31 -21.59 2.79
C LEU A 243 13.80 -21.49 2.42
N HIS A 244 14.37 -22.58 1.91
CA HIS A 244 15.75 -22.65 1.43
C HIS A 244 15.85 -23.12 -0.03
N ASP A 245 17.06 -23.03 -0.57
CA ASP A 245 17.47 -23.24 -1.95
C ASP A 245 17.11 -24.59 -2.60
N SER A 246 16.91 -25.65 -1.81
CA SER A 246 16.57 -26.97 -2.32
C SER A 246 15.08 -27.15 -2.67
N ILE A 247 14.24 -26.16 -2.38
CA ILE A 247 12.80 -26.26 -2.65
C ILE A 247 12.51 -26.05 -4.14
N SER A 248 11.71 -26.96 -4.70
CA SER A 248 11.28 -26.84 -6.09
C SER A 248 10.23 -25.74 -6.27
N LEU A 249 10.51 -24.80 -7.18
CA LEU A 249 9.59 -23.72 -7.55
C LEU A 249 8.60 -24.12 -8.67
N ASN A 250 8.62 -25.38 -9.11
CA ASN A 250 7.82 -25.88 -10.23
C ASN A 250 6.30 -25.67 -10.06
N ALA A 251 5.80 -25.73 -8.82
CA ALA A 251 4.37 -25.50 -8.54
C ALA A 251 3.96 -24.03 -8.77
N LEU A 252 4.86 -23.09 -8.44
CA LEU A 252 4.66 -21.67 -8.70
C LEU A 252 4.73 -21.38 -10.21
N ASP A 253 5.72 -21.93 -10.92
CA ASP A 253 5.84 -21.77 -12.38
C ASP A 253 4.61 -22.28 -13.13
N LYS A 254 4.07 -23.45 -12.74
CA LYS A 254 2.83 -23.99 -13.29
C LYS A 254 1.64 -23.06 -13.03
N THR A 255 1.57 -22.49 -11.83
CA THR A 255 0.52 -21.54 -11.45
C THR A 255 0.61 -20.27 -12.28
N ILE A 256 1.80 -19.69 -12.43
CA ILE A 256 2.04 -18.52 -13.28
C ILE A 256 1.60 -18.80 -14.72
N THR A 257 2.02 -19.93 -15.28
CA THR A 257 1.68 -20.34 -16.65
C THR A 257 0.18 -20.52 -16.84
N PHE A 258 -0.50 -21.12 -15.85
CA PHE A 258 -1.96 -21.30 -15.88
C PHE A 258 -2.70 -19.96 -15.91
N TYR A 259 -2.37 -19.03 -15.01
CA TYR A 259 -2.99 -17.70 -14.98
C TYR A 259 -2.66 -16.89 -16.24
N ASP A 260 -1.43 -16.96 -16.76
CA ASP A 260 -1.09 -16.29 -18.02
C ASP A 260 -1.90 -16.84 -19.21
N HIS A 261 -2.12 -18.16 -19.25
CA HIS A 261 -2.94 -18.79 -20.29
C HIS A 261 -4.41 -18.34 -20.23
N ILE A 262 -5.03 -18.38 -19.04
CA ILE A 262 -6.42 -17.93 -18.84
C ILE A 262 -6.56 -16.45 -19.20
N TYR A 263 -5.61 -15.61 -18.80
CA TYR A 263 -5.62 -14.18 -19.15
C TYR A 263 -5.59 -13.98 -20.67
N LYS A 264 -4.66 -14.66 -21.37
CA LYS A 264 -4.51 -14.55 -22.83
C LYS A 264 -5.74 -15.08 -23.58
N SER A 265 -6.38 -16.13 -23.05
CA SER A 265 -7.55 -16.74 -23.69
C SER A 265 -8.82 -15.89 -23.54
N HIS A 266 -9.02 -15.24 -22.39
CA HIS A 266 -10.31 -14.63 -22.06
C HIS A 266 -10.30 -13.11 -21.88
N LEU A 267 -9.13 -12.49 -21.64
CA LEU A 267 -9.02 -11.10 -21.19
C LEU A 267 -8.05 -10.24 -22.03
N HIS A 268 -7.49 -10.78 -23.12
CA HIS A 268 -6.44 -10.10 -23.89
C HIS A 268 -6.87 -8.81 -24.61
N GLN A 269 -8.18 -8.64 -24.88
CA GLN A 269 -8.69 -7.51 -25.65
C GLN A 269 -8.90 -6.23 -24.82
N GLU A 270 -8.74 -6.31 -23.49
CA GLU A 270 -9.07 -5.21 -22.58
C GLU A 270 -7.94 -4.17 -22.45
N LYS A 271 -8.32 -2.88 -22.38
CA LYS A 271 -7.38 -1.76 -22.27
C LYS A 271 -6.75 -1.74 -20.86
N PHE A 272 -5.42 -1.84 -20.78
CA PHE A 272 -4.69 -1.71 -19.52
C PHE A 272 -3.94 -0.38 -19.43
N SER A 273 -3.75 0.12 -18.21
CA SER A 273 -2.90 1.29 -17.98
C SER A 273 -1.43 0.91 -18.18
N MET A 274 -0.86 1.40 -19.27
CA MET A 274 0.54 1.15 -19.64
C MET A 274 1.52 1.63 -18.56
N ILE A 275 1.16 2.66 -17.78
CA ILE A 275 2.01 3.22 -16.72
C ILE A 275 2.18 2.21 -15.58
N TYR A 276 1.09 1.66 -15.05
CA TYR A 276 1.16 0.66 -13.99
C TYR A 276 1.83 -0.63 -14.46
N TYR A 277 1.57 -1.04 -15.71
CA TYR A 277 2.24 -2.19 -16.30
C TYR A 277 3.75 -1.98 -16.43
N LEU A 278 4.18 -0.82 -16.94
CA LEU A 278 5.60 -0.47 -17.04
C LEU A 278 6.26 -0.43 -15.66
N ARG A 279 5.59 0.13 -14.65
CA ARG A 279 6.08 0.12 -13.26
C ARG A 279 6.30 -1.30 -12.74
N ASP A 280 5.34 -2.19 -12.93
CA ASP A 280 5.44 -3.58 -12.50
C ASP A 280 6.55 -4.34 -13.26
N LEU A 281 6.69 -4.10 -14.57
CA LEU A 281 7.80 -4.63 -15.36
C LEU A 281 9.16 -4.15 -14.86
N ILE A 282 9.29 -2.86 -14.50
CA ILE A 282 10.54 -2.33 -13.95
C ILE A 282 10.87 -3.01 -12.62
N ARG A 283 9.87 -3.28 -11.77
CA ARG A 283 10.10 -4.04 -10.54
C ARG A 283 10.66 -5.42 -10.85
N VAL A 284 10.12 -6.14 -11.84
CA VAL A 284 10.67 -7.43 -12.30
C VAL A 284 12.11 -7.27 -12.79
N VAL A 285 12.39 -6.28 -13.63
CA VAL A 285 13.75 -6.02 -14.17
C VAL A 285 14.76 -5.75 -13.05
N LEU A 286 14.39 -4.97 -12.02
CA LEU A 286 15.27 -4.70 -10.89
C LEU A 286 15.58 -5.95 -10.07
N LEU A 287 14.58 -6.77 -9.78
CA LEU A 287 14.76 -8.04 -9.08
C LEU A 287 15.66 -9.00 -9.88
N SER A 288 15.46 -9.07 -11.19
CA SER A 288 16.33 -9.84 -12.08
C SER A 288 17.76 -9.30 -12.12
N SER A 289 17.92 -7.97 -12.11
CA SER A 289 19.23 -7.31 -12.08
C SER A 289 19.99 -7.58 -10.79
N ASP A 290 19.29 -7.67 -9.64
CA ASP A 290 19.87 -8.09 -8.36
C ASP A 290 20.35 -9.56 -8.41
N ALA A 291 19.56 -10.46 -9.00
CA ALA A 291 19.97 -11.85 -9.22
C ALA A 291 21.23 -11.93 -10.09
N LEU A 292 21.19 -11.26 -11.26
CA LEU A 292 22.31 -11.22 -12.20
C LEU A 292 23.57 -10.66 -11.55
N GLN A 293 23.46 -9.58 -10.78
CA GLN A 293 24.62 -8.99 -10.10
C GLN A 293 25.35 -10.00 -9.21
N THR A 294 24.58 -10.85 -8.52
CA THR A 294 25.12 -11.88 -7.63
C THR A 294 25.86 -12.94 -8.43
N ASP A 295 25.24 -13.46 -9.50
CA ASP A 295 25.86 -14.49 -10.33
C ASP A 295 27.13 -13.96 -11.01
N ILE A 296 27.15 -12.69 -11.39
CA ILE A 296 28.34 -12.00 -11.90
C ILE A 296 29.46 -11.97 -10.89
N GLN A 297 29.16 -11.56 -9.65
CA GLN A 297 30.14 -11.55 -8.56
C GLN A 297 30.69 -12.95 -8.27
N ARG A 298 29.84 -13.99 -8.31
CA ARG A 298 30.28 -15.39 -8.19
C ARG A 298 31.28 -15.76 -9.29
N VAL A 299 30.98 -15.44 -10.55
CA VAL A 299 31.87 -15.71 -11.70
C VAL A 299 33.19 -14.96 -11.56
N GLN A 300 33.15 -13.69 -11.14
CA GLN A 300 34.36 -12.88 -10.91
C GLN A 300 35.27 -13.48 -9.82
N LEU A 301 34.69 -14.00 -8.74
CA LEU A 301 35.44 -14.64 -7.65
C LEU A 301 36.07 -15.96 -8.12
N LEU A 302 35.31 -16.80 -8.84
CA LEU A 302 35.83 -18.05 -9.40
C LEU A 302 36.95 -17.79 -10.41
N GLN A 303 36.85 -16.71 -11.20
CA GLN A 303 37.89 -16.30 -12.14
C GLN A 303 39.18 -15.88 -11.42
N LYS A 304 39.09 -15.09 -10.33
CA LYS A 304 40.27 -14.64 -9.57
C LYS A 304 41.09 -15.79 -8.99
N GLU A 305 40.45 -16.92 -8.71
CA GLU A 305 41.10 -18.12 -8.15
C GLU A 305 41.67 -19.05 -9.23
N HIS A 306 40.98 -19.21 -10.38
CA HIS A 306 41.48 -20.04 -11.49
C HIS A 306 42.48 -19.29 -12.40
N GLY A 307 42.51 -17.96 -12.34
CA GLY A 307 43.41 -17.11 -13.11
C GLY A 307 44.68 -16.79 -12.34
N GLN A 308 45.82 -17.35 -12.77
CA GLN A 308 47.15 -16.85 -12.41
C GLN A 308 47.19 -15.32 -12.57
N ALA A 309 47.92 -14.65 -11.68
CA ALA A 309 48.01 -13.20 -11.44
C ALA A 309 48.46 -12.31 -12.63
N GLY A 310 48.02 -12.57 -13.87
CA GLY A 310 48.46 -11.87 -15.08
C GLY A 310 47.50 -11.85 -16.27
N SER A 311 46.21 -12.20 -16.16
CA SER A 311 45.28 -12.19 -17.31
C SER A 311 44.03 -11.30 -17.17
N ASP A 312 44.18 -10.04 -16.75
CA ASP A 312 43.13 -9.02 -16.93
C ASP A 312 42.74 -8.79 -18.41
N GLN A 313 43.49 -9.39 -19.35
CA GLN A 313 43.26 -9.33 -20.80
C GLN A 313 42.66 -10.61 -21.41
N SER A 314 42.17 -11.58 -20.62
CA SER A 314 41.52 -12.74 -21.22
C SER A 314 40.18 -12.35 -21.89
N PRO A 315 39.82 -12.95 -23.05
CA PRO A 315 38.54 -12.66 -23.71
C PRO A 315 37.34 -12.97 -22.80
N PHE A 316 37.48 -13.92 -21.87
CA PHE A 316 36.48 -14.22 -20.84
C PHE A 316 36.33 -13.06 -19.83
N ALA A 317 37.44 -12.51 -19.32
CA ALA A 317 37.42 -11.34 -18.43
C ALA A 317 36.71 -10.13 -19.08
N ALA A 318 36.98 -9.90 -20.37
CA ALA A 318 36.35 -8.83 -21.14
C ALA A 318 34.83 -9.05 -21.36
N LEU A 319 34.36 -10.31 -21.40
CA LEU A 319 32.93 -10.63 -21.46
C LEU A 319 32.25 -10.40 -20.10
N VAL A 320 32.86 -10.84 -19.01
CA VAL A 320 32.35 -10.62 -17.65
C VAL A 320 32.25 -9.12 -17.36
N LYS A 321 33.27 -8.33 -17.72
CA LYS A 321 33.23 -6.87 -17.57
C LYS A 321 32.10 -6.22 -18.36
N ARG A 322 31.88 -6.62 -19.62
CA ARG A 322 30.74 -6.13 -20.43
C ARG A 322 29.40 -6.47 -19.79
N LEU A 323 29.29 -7.63 -19.16
CA LEU A 323 28.06 -8.07 -18.52
C LEU A 323 27.77 -7.29 -17.22
N VAL A 324 28.80 -6.92 -16.44
CA VAL A 324 28.70 -5.95 -15.32
C VAL A 324 28.16 -4.62 -15.83
N GLU A 325 28.84 -4.03 -16.84
CA GLU A 325 28.48 -2.72 -17.40
C GLU A 325 27.03 -2.70 -17.90
N SER A 326 26.61 -3.77 -18.60
CA SER A 326 25.23 -3.91 -19.07
C SER A 326 24.22 -3.97 -17.93
N ASN A 327 24.50 -4.74 -16.87
CA ASN A 327 23.61 -4.85 -15.72
C ASN A 327 23.46 -3.52 -14.96
N GLU A 328 24.57 -2.81 -14.74
CA GLU A 328 24.57 -1.48 -14.12
C GLU A 328 23.81 -0.45 -14.95
N GLN A 329 23.98 -0.48 -16.28
CA GLN A 329 23.21 0.38 -17.19
C GLN A 329 21.72 0.10 -17.10
N MET A 330 21.30 -1.17 -17.17
CA MET A 330 19.88 -1.55 -17.03
C MET A 330 19.30 -1.04 -15.71
N ARG A 331 20.03 -1.22 -14.60
CA ARG A 331 19.62 -0.76 -13.27
C ARG A 331 19.50 0.78 -13.21
N ALA A 332 20.46 1.49 -13.77
CA ALA A 332 20.45 2.95 -13.80
C ALA A 332 19.27 3.50 -14.61
N GLN A 333 18.96 2.89 -15.76
CA GLN A 333 17.79 3.27 -16.57
C GLN A 333 16.48 2.95 -15.84
N ALA A 334 16.34 1.75 -15.29
CA ALA A 334 15.18 1.37 -14.47
C ALA A 334 14.96 2.35 -13.30
N GLY A 335 16.02 2.74 -12.61
CA GLY A 335 15.97 3.72 -11.52
C GLY A 335 15.54 5.12 -11.96
N LYS A 336 16.00 5.59 -13.13
CA LYS A 336 15.52 6.85 -13.73
C LYS A 336 14.03 6.78 -14.01
N VAL A 337 13.55 5.70 -14.62
CA VAL A 337 12.15 5.54 -14.97
C VAL A 337 11.26 5.53 -13.71
N ILE A 338 11.67 4.86 -12.62
CA ILE A 338 10.98 4.96 -11.33
C ILE A 338 10.92 6.40 -10.82
N LYS A 339 12.03 7.15 -10.88
CA LYS A 339 12.04 8.56 -10.44
C LYS A 339 11.11 9.44 -11.27
N TYR A 340 11.04 9.22 -12.59
CA TYR A 340 10.09 9.92 -13.46
C TYR A 340 8.63 9.60 -13.13
N PHE A 341 8.32 8.36 -12.72
CA PHE A 341 6.97 7.98 -12.28
C PHE A 341 6.69 8.27 -10.79
N GLY A 342 7.73 8.54 -9.99
CA GLY A 342 7.70 8.69 -8.54
C GLY A 342 7.03 9.95 -7.99
N ILE A 343 6.40 10.76 -8.84
CA ILE A 343 5.38 11.74 -8.40
C ILE A 343 4.04 11.01 -8.09
N ILE A 344 3.92 9.72 -8.43
CA ILE A 344 2.78 8.88 -8.09
C ILE A 344 3.25 7.76 -7.13
N ASN A 345 2.90 7.96 -5.86
CA ASN A 345 3.11 7.14 -4.66
C ASN A 345 3.51 5.65 -4.88
N PRO A 346 4.63 5.16 -4.30
CA PRO A 346 5.07 3.75 -4.42
C PRO A 346 4.23 2.72 -3.63
N ASN A 347 3.22 3.16 -2.86
CA ASN A 347 2.39 2.29 -2.01
C ASN A 347 0.92 2.12 -2.49
N LEU A 348 0.65 2.27 -3.80
CA LEU A 348 -0.65 1.92 -4.43
C LEU A 348 -0.49 0.95 -5.61
#